data_AF-A0A3D2RI37-F1
#
_entry.id   AF-A0A3D2RI37-F1
#
_cell.length_a   1.000
_cell.length_b   1.000
_cell.length_c   1.000
_cell.angle_alpha   90.00
_cell.angle_beta   90.00
_cell.angle_gamma   90.00
#
_symmetry.space_group_name_H-M   'P 1'
#
loop_
_entity.id
_entity.type
_entity.pdbx_description
1 polymer ?
#
loop_
_entity_poly.entity_id
_entity_poly.type
_entity_poly.pdbx_seq_one_letter_code
_entity_poly.pdbx_strand_id
1 'polypeptide(L)'
;MAKNLIIVESPAKARTIGNFVGKDFKVVASMGHVRDLPSKDLGFNPEEDYKPNYEVPTDKKKVIRELKKDIEKDTTVYLATDEDREGESISWHLISALKFKNQKIHRIVFHEITKRAIEEALANPRELDQSLVDAQQARRILDRAVGYKLSPLLWRKIKGGLSAGRVQSVAVRILVDREREIRAFKPAEFWKIKADFSDPKFQADLMRVEGKQKKISNEAAARKIDGSAKASTFDVKEVVEREGVRKPVAPFITSTLQQEASRKLSFSVAQTMRIAQQLYEGNFEIPGYEGGLITYMRTDSVNLSDEALTQANQVIKQEYGDEYAVKSPRKFKTSAKGAQEAHEAIRPADLSRKPGDVKNHLTAQQFKLYDLVWKRTLATQMEEAKILHTTLKIEAGKDHELLFETKGQRILFPGFLKVYTEGSDDPDAALDDQDVILPKVEVGQRLPL
;
A
#
# COMPACT_ATOMS: atom_id res chain seq x y z
N MET A 1 26.25 -34.11 -9.94
CA MET A 1 26.04 -32.87 -9.14
C MET A 1 25.54 -31.79 -10.08
N ALA A 2 24.65 -30.91 -9.61
CA ALA A 2 24.12 -29.83 -10.44
C ALA A 2 25.27 -28.92 -10.92
N LYS A 3 25.32 -28.60 -12.21
CA LYS A 3 26.34 -27.70 -12.78
C LYS A 3 26.06 -26.22 -12.47
N ASN A 4 24.81 -25.90 -12.13
CA ASN A 4 24.35 -24.55 -11.87
C ASN A 4 23.86 -24.41 -10.41
N LEU A 5 24.28 -23.34 -9.74
CA LEU A 5 23.88 -23.00 -8.38
C LEU A 5 23.13 -21.68 -8.37
N ILE A 6 21.88 -21.67 -7.91
CA ILE A 6 21.08 -20.45 -7.68
C ILE A 6 21.11 -20.13 -6.19
N ILE A 7 21.52 -18.90 -5.83
CA ILE A 7 21.55 -18.42 -4.45
C ILE A 7 20.47 -17.34 -4.27
N VAL A 8 19.56 -17.55 -3.32
CA VAL A 8 18.47 -16.63 -2.94
C VAL A 8 18.55 -16.26 -1.46
N GLU A 9 17.74 -15.32 -0.97
CA GLU A 9 17.81 -14.88 0.43
C GLU A 9 17.15 -15.82 1.42
N SER A 10 16.04 -16.46 1.04
CA SER A 10 15.17 -17.18 1.96
C SER A 10 14.94 -18.64 1.55
N PRO A 11 14.72 -19.56 2.52
CA PRO A 11 14.42 -20.95 2.23
C PRO A 11 13.10 -21.16 1.46
N ALA A 12 12.10 -20.30 1.68
CA ALA A 12 10.82 -20.37 0.97
C ALA A 12 11.03 -20.09 -0.52
N LYS A 13 11.71 -18.99 -0.84
CA LYS A 13 12.09 -18.64 -2.22
C LYS A 13 12.92 -19.74 -2.89
N ALA A 14 13.83 -20.37 -2.15
CA ALA A 14 14.66 -21.46 -2.67
C ALA A 14 13.82 -22.68 -3.06
N ARG A 15 12.82 -23.04 -2.24
CA ARG A 15 11.89 -24.14 -2.51
C ARG A 15 11.04 -23.83 -3.75
N THR A 16 10.43 -22.65 -3.80
CA THR A 16 9.54 -22.25 -4.88
C THR A 16 10.26 -22.19 -6.22
N ILE A 17 11.44 -21.55 -6.28
CA ILE A 17 12.25 -21.51 -7.51
C ILE A 17 12.77 -22.91 -7.87
N GLY A 18 13.10 -23.73 -6.87
CA GLY A 18 13.51 -25.13 -7.04
C GLY A 18 12.51 -25.98 -7.81
N ASN A 19 11.22 -25.69 -7.73
CA ASN A 19 10.18 -26.41 -8.47
C ASN A 19 10.14 -26.01 -9.97
N PHE A 20 10.59 -24.80 -10.31
CA PHE A 20 10.58 -24.32 -11.69
C PHE A 20 11.81 -24.70 -12.51
N VAL A 21 12.94 -24.92 -11.84
CA VAL A 21 14.22 -25.18 -12.50
C VAL A 21 14.48 -26.67 -12.67
N GLY A 22 15.15 -27.03 -13.77
CA GLY A 22 15.50 -28.43 -14.07
C GLY A 22 16.54 -29.02 -13.10
N LYS A 23 16.75 -30.34 -13.20
CA LYS A 23 17.70 -31.11 -12.36
C LYS A 23 19.16 -30.63 -12.43
N ASP A 24 19.50 -29.83 -13.43
CA ASP A 24 20.83 -29.23 -13.60
C ASP A 24 21.09 -28.04 -12.68
N PHE A 25 20.06 -27.57 -11.97
CA PHE A 25 20.14 -26.47 -11.01
C PHE A 25 20.00 -26.98 -9.57
N LYS A 26 20.79 -26.40 -8.67
CA LYS A 26 20.60 -26.49 -7.23
C LYS A 26 20.25 -25.10 -6.70
N VAL A 27 19.18 -24.99 -5.92
CA VAL A 27 18.75 -23.71 -5.33
C VAL A 27 19.01 -23.71 -3.83
N VAL A 28 19.70 -22.70 -3.32
CA VAL A 28 20.12 -22.60 -1.91
C VAL A 28 19.87 -21.20 -1.36
N ALA A 29 19.69 -21.09 -0.05
CA ALA A 29 19.41 -19.82 0.63
C ALA A 29 20.63 -19.27 1.38
N SER A 30 20.89 -17.97 1.27
CA SER A 30 21.93 -17.24 2.00
C SER A 30 21.50 -16.83 3.42
N MET A 31 20.20 -16.98 3.75
CA MET A 31 19.60 -16.51 4.99
C MET A 31 19.77 -14.99 5.17
N GLY A 32 19.58 -14.22 4.09
CA GLY A 32 19.75 -12.77 4.04
C GLY A 32 21.22 -12.32 3.92
N HIS A 33 21.56 -11.21 4.60
CA HIS A 33 22.91 -10.64 4.63
C HIS A 33 23.93 -11.62 5.23
N VAL A 34 25.08 -11.76 4.56
CA VAL A 34 26.18 -12.67 4.97
C VAL A 34 27.39 -11.93 5.56
N ARG A 35 27.43 -10.60 5.42
CA ARG A 35 28.46 -9.70 5.95
C ARG A 35 27.79 -8.45 6.51
N ASP A 36 28.42 -7.83 7.51
CA ASP A 36 27.98 -6.54 8.06
C ASP A 36 29.18 -5.78 8.66
N LEU A 37 28.98 -4.51 9.00
CA LEU A 37 29.93 -3.71 9.76
C LEU A 37 30.08 -4.26 11.18
N PRO A 38 31.27 -4.22 11.79
CA PRO A 38 31.53 -4.75 13.12
C PRO A 38 30.60 -4.16 14.17
N SER A 39 30.26 -4.95 15.16
CA SER A 39 29.29 -4.57 16.20
C SER A 39 29.81 -3.53 17.19
N LYS A 40 31.13 -3.47 17.42
CA LYS A 40 31.75 -2.67 18.49
C LYS A 40 32.38 -1.35 18.02
N ASP A 41 32.72 -1.24 16.75
CA ASP A 41 33.45 -0.11 16.18
C ASP A 41 32.63 0.62 15.12
N LEU A 42 33.12 1.79 14.69
CA LEU A 42 32.49 2.56 13.61
C LEU A 42 32.39 1.73 12.32
N GLY A 43 33.37 0.86 12.07
CA GLY A 43 33.37 -0.08 10.95
C GLY A 43 33.70 0.55 9.59
N PHE A 44 34.03 1.82 9.54
CA PHE A 44 34.53 2.50 8.35
C PHE A 44 35.53 3.60 8.75
N ASN A 45 36.39 4.01 7.81
CA ASN A 45 37.38 5.06 8.05
C ASN A 45 37.02 6.35 7.28
N PRO A 46 36.60 7.44 7.95
CA PRO A 46 36.32 8.73 7.29
C PRO A 46 37.54 9.35 6.57
N GLU A 47 38.75 9.06 7.03
CA GLU A 47 39.99 9.60 6.43
C GLU A 47 40.44 8.81 5.19
N GLU A 48 39.88 7.62 4.97
CA GLU A 48 40.11 6.77 3.79
C GLU A 48 38.82 6.62 2.98
N ASP A 49 38.22 7.76 2.62
CA ASP A 49 37.03 7.84 1.75
C ASP A 49 35.87 6.93 2.22
N TYR A 50 35.64 6.90 3.53
CA TYR A 50 34.59 6.11 4.18
C TYR A 50 34.65 4.60 3.91
N LYS A 51 35.82 4.05 3.56
CA LYS A 51 35.99 2.64 3.24
C LYS A 51 35.46 1.72 4.36
N PRO A 52 34.46 0.87 4.09
CA PRO A 52 33.87 -0.01 5.10
C PRO A 52 34.73 -1.26 5.34
N ASN A 53 34.87 -1.64 6.61
CA ASN A 53 35.46 -2.90 7.04
C ASN A 53 34.35 -3.90 7.39
N TYR A 54 33.90 -4.64 6.39
CA TYR A 54 32.86 -5.65 6.56
C TYR A 54 33.41 -6.99 7.05
N GLU A 55 32.83 -7.52 8.12
CA GLU A 55 33.12 -8.85 8.66
C GLU A 55 31.99 -9.85 8.38
N VAL A 56 32.30 -11.14 8.51
CA VAL A 56 31.30 -12.21 8.48
C VAL A 56 30.82 -12.47 9.91
N PRO A 57 29.55 -12.19 10.23
CA PRO A 57 28.99 -12.49 11.55
C PRO A 57 29.12 -13.97 11.90
N THR A 58 29.30 -14.27 13.19
CA THR A 58 29.56 -15.64 13.67
C THR A 58 28.47 -16.64 13.27
N ASP A 59 27.21 -16.22 13.31
CA ASP A 59 26.04 -16.99 12.89
C ASP A 59 26.02 -17.29 11.38
N LYS A 60 26.66 -16.44 10.55
CA LYS A 60 26.72 -16.61 9.08
C LYS A 60 27.89 -17.49 8.61
N LYS A 61 28.85 -17.80 9.46
CA LYS A 61 30.00 -18.67 9.12
C LYS A 61 29.57 -20.10 8.74
N LYS A 62 28.49 -20.61 9.33
CA LYS A 62 27.94 -21.94 8.96
C LYS A 62 27.34 -21.90 7.55
N VAL A 63 26.50 -20.90 7.27
CA VAL A 63 25.87 -20.70 5.96
C VAL A 63 26.91 -20.58 4.84
N ILE A 64 27.93 -19.74 5.02
CA ILE A 64 29.00 -19.59 4.03
C ILE A 64 29.75 -20.91 3.78
N ARG A 65 30.00 -21.71 4.82
CA ARG A 65 30.63 -23.02 4.65
C ARG A 65 29.74 -23.99 3.88
N GLU A 66 28.44 -23.96 4.10
CA GLU A 66 27.48 -24.79 3.37
C GLU A 66 27.39 -24.37 1.90
N LEU A 67 27.27 -23.08 1.61
CA LEU A 67 27.28 -22.56 0.24
C LEU A 67 28.56 -22.94 -0.52
N LYS A 68 29.73 -22.87 0.13
CA LYS A 68 31.01 -23.25 -0.49
C LYS A 68 31.11 -24.73 -0.87
N LYS A 69 30.39 -25.63 -0.19
CA LYS A 69 30.38 -27.05 -0.55
C LYS A 69 29.72 -27.30 -1.91
N ASP A 70 28.83 -26.41 -2.32
CA ASP A 70 28.09 -26.51 -3.57
C ASP A 70 28.79 -25.77 -4.73
N ILE A 71 29.96 -25.18 -4.47
CA ILE A 71 30.72 -24.39 -5.44
C ILE A 71 32.02 -25.13 -5.76
N GLU A 72 32.03 -25.80 -6.91
CA GLU A 72 33.20 -26.44 -7.51
C GLU A 72 33.80 -25.55 -8.60
N LYS A 73 34.89 -26.00 -9.25
CA LYS A 73 35.62 -25.22 -10.26
C LYS A 73 34.73 -24.82 -11.45
N ASP A 74 33.87 -25.73 -11.91
CA ASP A 74 33.06 -25.55 -13.13
C ASP A 74 31.61 -25.15 -12.83
N THR A 75 31.29 -24.81 -11.58
CA THR A 75 29.96 -24.36 -11.18
C THR A 75 29.67 -22.97 -11.74
N THR A 76 28.53 -22.83 -12.42
CA THR A 76 27.98 -21.52 -12.78
C THR A 76 27.03 -21.06 -11.66
N VAL A 77 27.22 -19.84 -11.17
CA VAL A 77 26.49 -19.29 -10.02
C VAL A 77 25.54 -18.19 -10.48
N TYR A 78 24.27 -18.30 -10.11
CA TYR A 78 23.23 -17.32 -10.34
C TYR A 78 22.84 -16.69 -9.00
N LEU A 79 23.05 -15.39 -8.88
CA LEU A 79 22.61 -14.59 -7.74
C LEU A 79 21.20 -14.08 -8.02
N ALA A 80 20.23 -14.62 -7.28
CA ALA A 80 18.80 -14.43 -7.52
C ALA A 80 18.14 -13.66 -6.35
N THR A 81 18.84 -12.65 -5.84
CA THR A 81 18.32 -11.78 -4.79
C THR A 81 17.24 -10.85 -5.32
N ASP A 82 16.45 -10.25 -4.44
CA ASP A 82 15.42 -9.28 -4.76
C ASP A 82 15.97 -8.11 -5.59
N GLU A 83 15.11 -7.51 -6.40
CA GLU A 83 15.46 -6.37 -7.26
C GLU A 83 15.30 -5.04 -6.51
N ASP A 84 15.99 -4.93 -5.39
CA ASP A 84 16.17 -3.66 -4.71
C ASP A 84 17.65 -3.51 -4.33
N ARG A 85 18.03 -2.32 -3.84
CA ARG A 85 19.40 -2.05 -3.40
C ARG A 85 19.86 -2.98 -2.26
N GLU A 86 18.95 -3.52 -1.45
CA GLU A 86 19.31 -4.48 -0.39
C GLU A 86 19.67 -5.84 -1.00
N GLY A 87 18.87 -6.33 -1.93
CA GLY A 87 19.15 -7.54 -2.70
C GLY A 87 20.45 -7.41 -3.50
N GLU A 88 20.71 -6.26 -4.13
CA GLU A 88 21.97 -6.03 -4.85
C GLU A 88 23.19 -6.06 -3.91
N SER A 89 23.05 -5.44 -2.73
CA SER A 89 24.08 -5.46 -1.69
C SER A 89 24.34 -6.87 -1.13
N ILE A 90 23.30 -7.69 -0.94
CA ILE A 90 23.45 -9.10 -0.53
C ILE A 90 24.25 -9.87 -1.59
N SER A 91 23.92 -9.70 -2.86
CA SER A 91 24.64 -10.31 -3.99
C SER A 91 26.12 -9.90 -4.01
N TRP A 92 26.40 -8.62 -3.83
CA TRP A 92 27.77 -8.09 -3.76
C TRP A 92 28.56 -8.67 -2.56
N HIS A 93 27.91 -8.76 -1.40
CA HIS A 93 28.51 -9.36 -0.21
C HIS A 93 28.77 -10.86 -0.38
N LEU A 94 27.89 -11.59 -1.07
CA LEU A 94 28.07 -13.02 -1.39
C LEU A 94 29.31 -13.25 -2.25
N ILE A 95 29.52 -12.44 -3.30
CA ILE A 95 30.72 -12.50 -4.15
C ILE A 95 31.98 -12.40 -3.30
N SER A 96 32.03 -11.39 -2.43
CA SER A 96 33.17 -11.16 -1.56
C SER A 96 33.35 -12.24 -0.48
N ALA A 97 32.26 -12.73 0.12
CA ALA A 97 32.31 -13.71 1.21
C ALA A 97 32.70 -15.11 0.72
N LEU A 98 32.19 -15.50 -0.45
CA LEU A 98 32.43 -16.81 -1.04
C LEU A 98 33.81 -16.88 -1.69
N LYS A 99 34.41 -15.74 -2.07
CA LYS A 99 35.74 -15.65 -2.69
C LYS A 99 35.83 -16.55 -3.92
N PHE A 100 34.90 -16.34 -4.85
CA PHE A 100 34.89 -17.05 -6.14
C PHE A 100 36.24 -16.87 -6.83
N LYS A 101 36.73 -17.94 -7.48
CA LYS A 101 38.03 -17.96 -8.16
C LYS A 101 37.84 -17.86 -9.66
N ASN A 102 37.23 -18.90 -10.24
CA ASN A 102 37.08 -19.08 -11.68
C ASN A 102 35.63 -19.35 -12.11
N GLN A 103 34.68 -19.28 -11.16
CA GLN A 103 33.27 -19.54 -11.42
C GLN A 103 32.66 -18.41 -12.23
N LYS A 104 31.77 -18.75 -13.16
CA LYS A 104 30.92 -17.77 -13.85
C LYS A 104 29.83 -17.32 -12.90
N ILE A 105 29.64 -16.01 -12.78
CA ILE A 105 28.66 -15.40 -11.87
C ILE A 105 27.69 -14.59 -12.72
N HIS A 106 26.40 -14.82 -12.51
CA HIS A 106 25.31 -14.13 -13.18
C HIS A 106 24.38 -13.51 -12.14
N ARG A 107 23.87 -12.31 -12.40
CA ARG A 107 22.80 -11.68 -11.59
C ARG A 107 21.49 -11.82 -12.35
N ILE A 108 20.48 -12.43 -11.73
CA ILE A 108 19.13 -12.56 -12.31
C ILE A 108 18.12 -11.82 -11.44
N VAL A 109 17.20 -11.10 -12.05
CA VAL A 109 16.17 -10.30 -11.36
C VAL A 109 14.77 -10.67 -11.87
N PHE A 110 13.77 -10.52 -11.02
CA PHE A 110 12.37 -10.81 -11.34
C PHE A 110 11.46 -10.11 -10.31
N HIS A 111 10.28 -9.69 -10.77
CA HIS A 111 9.28 -9.00 -9.94
C HIS A 111 8.19 -9.92 -9.39
N GLU A 112 8.14 -11.16 -9.85
CA GLU A 112 7.21 -12.20 -9.39
C GLU A 112 7.89 -13.57 -9.50
N ILE A 113 7.46 -14.52 -8.67
CA ILE A 113 8.00 -15.87 -8.65
C ILE A 113 7.02 -16.77 -9.41
N THR A 114 7.13 -16.74 -10.74
CA THR A 114 6.39 -17.60 -11.67
C THR A 114 7.38 -18.37 -12.55
N LYS A 115 6.99 -19.53 -13.09
CA LYS A 115 7.86 -20.32 -13.97
C LYS A 115 8.40 -19.48 -15.13
N ARG A 116 7.51 -18.72 -15.79
CA ARG A 116 7.84 -17.84 -16.92
C ARG A 116 8.88 -16.79 -16.53
N ALA A 117 8.66 -16.07 -15.41
CA ALA A 117 9.57 -15.02 -14.96
C ALA A 117 10.96 -15.57 -14.60
N ILE A 118 11.02 -16.75 -13.98
CA ILE A 118 12.31 -17.38 -13.63
C ILE A 118 13.05 -17.87 -14.87
N GLU A 119 12.37 -18.49 -15.84
CA GLU A 119 12.98 -18.92 -17.11
C GLU A 119 13.51 -17.72 -17.91
N GLU A 120 12.75 -16.63 -17.98
CA GLU A 120 13.15 -15.38 -18.64
C GLU A 120 14.37 -14.74 -17.97
N ALA A 121 14.40 -14.71 -16.63
CA ALA A 121 15.51 -14.18 -15.86
C ALA A 121 16.79 -15.02 -16.00
N LEU A 122 16.67 -16.35 -16.10
CA LEU A 122 17.80 -17.26 -16.37
C LEU A 122 18.34 -17.11 -17.79
N ALA A 123 17.48 -16.83 -18.77
CA ALA A 123 17.87 -16.60 -20.16
C ALA A 123 18.56 -15.24 -20.37
N ASN A 124 18.21 -14.24 -19.55
CA ASN A 124 18.70 -12.86 -19.67
C ASN A 124 19.36 -12.36 -18.37
N PRO A 125 20.49 -12.97 -17.94
CA PRO A 125 21.21 -12.47 -16.79
C PRO A 125 21.78 -11.07 -17.07
N ARG A 126 21.82 -10.24 -16.03
CA ARG A 126 22.49 -8.94 -16.06
C ARG A 126 23.76 -8.96 -15.24
N GLU A 127 24.52 -7.88 -15.34
CA GLU A 127 25.62 -7.60 -14.43
C GLU A 127 25.11 -6.98 -13.13
N LEU A 128 25.93 -7.10 -12.09
CA LEU A 128 25.65 -6.46 -10.81
C LEU A 128 25.77 -4.94 -10.94
N ASP A 129 24.78 -4.22 -10.44
CA ASP A 129 24.72 -2.76 -10.49
C ASP A 129 25.46 -2.16 -9.29
N GLN A 130 26.69 -1.71 -9.55
CA GLN A 130 27.53 -1.11 -8.52
C GLN A 130 26.91 0.19 -7.95
N SER A 131 26.11 0.93 -8.71
CA SER A 131 25.45 2.15 -8.22
C SER A 131 24.40 1.83 -7.16
N LEU A 132 23.65 0.74 -7.33
CA LEU A 132 22.70 0.26 -6.32
C LEU A 132 23.42 -0.21 -5.05
N VAL A 133 24.54 -0.91 -5.20
CA VAL A 133 25.39 -1.29 -4.05
C VAL A 133 25.88 -0.07 -3.31
N ASP A 134 26.50 0.89 -4.02
CA ASP A 134 27.08 2.09 -3.43
C ASP A 134 26.00 2.92 -2.72
N ALA A 135 24.79 3.01 -3.28
CA ALA A 135 23.66 3.64 -2.63
C ALA A 135 23.25 2.95 -1.32
N GLN A 136 23.28 1.61 -1.27
CA GLN A 136 23.02 0.85 -0.06
C GLN A 136 24.14 1.03 0.98
N GLN A 137 25.40 0.98 0.55
CA GLN A 137 26.57 1.18 1.42
C GLN A 137 26.60 2.60 2.01
N ALA A 138 26.38 3.63 1.19
CA ALA A 138 26.28 5.02 1.63
C ALA A 138 25.20 5.18 2.71
N ARG A 139 24.02 4.58 2.51
CA ARG A 139 22.97 4.55 3.53
C ARG A 139 23.44 3.85 4.82
N ARG A 140 24.07 2.68 4.71
CA ARG A 140 24.55 1.90 5.86
C ARG A 140 25.59 2.68 6.68
N ILE A 141 26.53 3.33 6.02
CA ILE A 141 27.57 4.18 6.61
C ILE A 141 26.93 5.40 7.28
N LEU A 142 26.01 6.10 6.60
CA LEU A 142 25.33 7.27 7.14
C LEU A 142 24.55 6.94 8.41
N ASP A 143 23.75 5.87 8.40
CA ASP A 143 22.95 5.47 9.55
C ASP A 143 23.87 5.05 10.72
N ARG A 144 24.99 4.38 10.44
CA ARG A 144 26.03 4.05 11.44
C ARG A 144 26.71 5.30 12.01
N ALA A 145 27.06 6.28 11.18
CA ALA A 145 27.71 7.51 11.60
C ALA A 145 26.84 8.31 12.58
N VAL A 146 25.54 8.45 12.26
CA VAL A 146 24.57 9.15 13.11
C VAL A 146 24.37 8.40 14.43
N GLY A 147 24.13 7.08 14.35
CA GLY A 147 23.89 6.26 15.54
C GLY A 147 25.07 6.26 16.51
N TYR A 148 26.29 6.05 15.99
CA TYR A 148 27.51 5.94 16.80
C TYR A 148 27.92 7.28 17.43
N LYS A 149 27.77 8.40 16.70
CA LYS A 149 28.15 9.73 17.21
C LYS A 149 27.10 10.32 18.16
N LEU A 150 25.80 10.16 17.87
CA LEU A 150 24.74 10.83 18.65
C LEU A 150 24.23 10.03 19.86
N SER A 151 24.24 8.69 19.83
CA SER A 151 23.71 7.91 20.97
C SER A 151 24.45 8.19 22.29
N PRO A 152 25.80 8.29 22.34
CA PRO A 152 26.52 8.66 23.56
C PRO A 152 26.16 10.06 24.09
N LEU A 153 25.78 10.99 23.20
CA LEU A 153 25.30 12.29 23.62
C LEU A 153 23.92 12.20 24.29
N LEU A 154 23.00 11.41 23.72
CA LEU A 154 21.69 11.14 24.33
C LEU A 154 21.82 10.48 25.71
N TRP A 155 22.79 9.58 25.88
CA TRP A 155 23.05 8.94 27.18
C TRP A 155 23.48 9.93 28.24
N ARG A 156 24.37 10.87 27.89
CA ARG A 156 24.86 11.91 28.81
C ARG A 156 23.83 12.99 29.11
N LYS A 157 22.93 13.30 28.18
CA LYS A 157 22.02 14.45 28.28
C LYS A 157 20.57 14.10 28.62
N ILE A 158 20.15 12.85 28.41
CA ILE A 158 18.76 12.42 28.59
C ILE A 158 18.67 11.17 29.46
N LYS A 159 19.06 10.01 28.91
CA LYS A 159 18.99 8.71 29.60
C LYS A 159 19.89 7.68 28.93
N GLY A 160 20.60 6.90 29.73
CA GLY A 160 21.39 5.76 29.25
C GLY A 160 20.54 4.73 28.50
N GLY A 161 21.10 4.12 27.45
CA GLY A 161 20.44 3.09 26.64
C GLY A 161 19.55 3.61 25.50
N LEU A 162 19.41 4.92 25.32
CA LEU A 162 18.70 5.50 24.17
C LEU A 162 19.49 5.35 22.87
N SER A 163 18.81 5.13 21.75
CA SER A 163 19.45 5.08 20.43
C SER A 163 19.10 6.32 19.61
N ALA A 164 20.11 6.87 18.92
CA ALA A 164 19.90 7.90 17.91
C ALA A 164 19.67 7.24 16.54
N GLY A 165 18.62 7.66 15.84
CA GLY A 165 18.30 7.16 14.51
C GLY A 165 17.88 8.31 13.61
N ARG A 166 18.63 8.53 12.53
CA ARG A 166 18.43 9.67 11.62
C ARG A 166 16.98 9.83 11.15
N VAL A 167 16.34 8.75 10.71
CA VAL A 167 14.95 8.75 10.24
C VAL A 167 13.95 8.58 11.39
N GLN A 168 14.28 7.73 12.37
CA GLN A 168 13.41 7.46 13.53
C GLN A 168 13.13 8.72 14.34
N SER A 169 14.16 9.55 14.60
CA SER A 169 14.00 10.79 15.36
C SER A 169 13.10 11.80 14.65
N VAL A 170 13.10 11.85 13.32
CA VAL A 170 12.17 12.71 12.55
C VAL A 170 10.74 12.18 12.64
N ALA A 171 10.54 10.86 12.55
CA ALA A 171 9.21 10.26 12.72
C ALA A 171 8.64 10.52 14.13
N VAL A 172 9.47 10.38 15.18
CA VAL A 172 9.09 10.72 16.55
C VAL A 172 8.75 12.21 16.67
N ARG A 173 9.51 13.09 16.01
CA ARG A 173 9.21 14.52 15.99
C ARG A 173 7.82 14.83 15.40
N ILE A 174 7.41 14.18 14.31
CA ILE A 174 6.06 14.38 13.74
C ILE A 174 4.96 14.09 14.79
N LEU A 175 5.11 13.01 15.56
CA LEU A 175 4.18 12.67 16.63
C LEU A 175 4.19 13.69 17.76
N VAL A 176 5.36 14.14 18.18
CA VAL A 176 5.52 15.16 19.23
C VAL A 176 4.93 16.50 18.79
N ASP A 177 5.12 16.90 17.54
CA ASP A 177 4.59 18.16 17.01
C ASP A 177 3.05 18.10 16.93
N ARG A 178 2.47 16.97 16.50
CA ARG A 178 1.01 16.75 16.57
C ARG A 178 0.47 16.79 18.01
N GLU A 179 1.16 16.16 18.95
CA GLU A 179 0.76 16.18 20.36
C GLU A 179 0.80 17.61 20.94
N ARG A 180 1.77 18.43 20.53
CA ARG A 180 1.84 19.86 20.90
C ARG A 180 0.66 20.65 20.32
N GLU A 181 0.30 20.40 19.06
CA GLU A 181 -0.89 21.01 18.44
C GLU A 181 -2.16 20.67 19.23
N ILE A 182 -2.35 19.40 19.60
CA ILE A 182 -3.50 18.93 20.39
C ILE A 182 -3.55 19.62 21.75
N ARG A 183 -2.42 19.73 22.46
CA ARG A 183 -2.35 20.39 23.77
C ARG A 183 -2.56 21.91 23.69
N ALA A 184 -2.12 22.53 22.59
CA ALA A 184 -2.29 23.96 22.36
C ALA A 184 -3.70 24.33 21.85
N PHE A 185 -4.48 23.34 21.40
CA PHE A 185 -5.82 23.55 20.87
C PHE A 185 -6.75 24.09 21.96
N LYS A 186 -7.38 25.23 21.69
CA LYS A 186 -8.41 25.84 22.54
C LYS A 186 -9.78 25.60 21.89
N PRO A 187 -10.60 24.68 22.42
CA PRO A 187 -11.94 24.46 21.88
C PRO A 187 -12.77 25.74 21.91
N ALA A 188 -13.49 26.00 20.82
CA ALA A 188 -14.42 27.12 20.73
C ALA A 188 -15.83 26.56 20.48
N GLU A 189 -16.77 26.96 21.32
CA GLU A 189 -18.17 26.57 21.21
C GLU A 189 -18.77 27.01 19.86
N PHE A 190 -19.59 26.14 19.30
CA PHE A 190 -20.47 26.47 18.19
C PHE A 190 -21.67 25.54 18.14
N TRP A 191 -22.74 26.05 17.57
CA TRP A 191 -24.01 25.34 17.45
C TRP A 191 -24.30 25.04 15.99
N LYS A 192 -24.90 23.87 15.76
CA LYS A 192 -25.53 23.49 14.51
C LYS A 192 -27.03 23.44 14.76
N ILE A 193 -27.81 23.91 13.80
CA ILE A 193 -29.27 23.81 13.83
C ILE A 193 -29.65 22.83 12.73
N LYS A 194 -30.43 21.81 13.10
CA LYS A 194 -30.98 20.83 12.18
C LYS A 194 -32.50 20.99 12.15
N ALA A 195 -33.07 20.95 10.96
CA ALA A 195 -34.50 20.78 10.76
C ALA A 195 -34.75 19.29 10.50
N ASP A 196 -35.57 18.67 11.34
CA ASP A 196 -36.19 17.38 11.08
C ASP A 196 -37.50 17.66 10.35
N PHE A 197 -37.71 17.07 9.18
CA PHE A 197 -38.97 17.16 8.43
C PHE A 197 -39.75 15.86 8.61
N SER A 198 -41.07 15.96 8.72
CA SER A 198 -41.95 14.83 9.00
C SER A 198 -42.59 14.23 7.74
N ASP A 199 -42.84 15.03 6.70
CA ASP A 199 -43.44 14.56 5.43
C ASP A 199 -42.97 15.38 4.19
N PRO A 200 -42.12 14.81 3.32
CA PRO A 200 -41.44 13.54 3.50
C PRO A 200 -40.39 13.61 4.63
N LYS A 201 -40.06 12.46 5.21
CA LYS A 201 -39.13 12.39 6.36
C LYS A 201 -37.67 12.53 5.95
N PHE A 202 -36.99 13.60 6.38
CA PHE A 202 -35.53 13.78 6.22
C PHE A 202 -34.98 14.89 7.14
N GLN A 203 -33.65 15.05 7.18
CA GLN A 203 -33.00 16.13 7.93
C GLN A 203 -32.29 17.12 7.01
N ALA A 204 -32.25 18.40 7.40
CA ALA A 204 -31.40 19.42 6.78
C ALA A 204 -30.64 20.25 7.81
N ASP A 205 -29.40 20.62 7.50
CA ASP A 205 -28.57 21.49 8.33
C ASP A 205 -28.74 22.94 7.92
N LEU A 206 -28.83 23.86 8.88
CA LEU A 206 -28.78 25.29 8.60
C LEU A 206 -27.39 25.69 8.10
N MET A 207 -27.32 26.21 6.87
CA MET A 207 -26.07 26.59 6.22
C MET A 207 -25.84 28.10 6.17
N ARG A 208 -26.91 28.91 6.04
CA ARG A 208 -26.79 30.37 5.96
C ARG A 208 -27.87 31.08 6.75
N VAL A 209 -27.51 32.23 7.28
CA VAL A 209 -28.39 33.21 7.92
C VAL A 209 -28.14 34.55 7.23
N GLU A 210 -29.20 35.22 6.79
CA GLU A 210 -29.13 36.49 6.03
C GLU A 210 -28.19 36.39 4.82
N GLY A 211 -28.25 35.26 4.11
CA GLY A 211 -27.43 34.98 2.92
C GLY A 211 -25.95 34.67 3.16
N LYS A 212 -25.47 34.68 4.41
CA LYS A 212 -24.06 34.43 4.77
C LYS A 212 -23.90 33.13 5.55
N GLN A 213 -22.80 32.40 5.29
CA GLN A 213 -22.37 31.34 6.19
C GLN A 213 -21.93 31.97 7.51
N LYS A 214 -22.61 31.60 8.61
CA LYS A 214 -22.39 32.20 9.93
C LYS A 214 -22.21 31.09 10.96
N LYS A 215 -21.10 31.14 11.70
CA LYS A 215 -20.87 30.27 12.85
C LYS A 215 -21.76 30.75 14.01
N ILE A 216 -22.65 29.89 14.48
CA ILE A 216 -23.52 30.19 15.62
C ILE A 216 -22.70 29.96 16.88
N SER A 217 -22.36 31.03 17.60
CA SER A 217 -21.32 31.02 18.63
C SER A 217 -21.77 30.56 20.02
N ASN A 218 -23.07 30.55 20.30
CA ASN A 218 -23.62 30.19 21.61
C ASN A 218 -25.09 29.77 21.53
N GLU A 219 -25.60 29.21 22.64
CA GLU A 219 -26.96 28.70 22.78
C GLU A 219 -28.03 29.78 22.54
N ALA A 220 -27.84 30.99 23.06
CA ALA A 220 -28.82 32.08 22.93
C ALA A 220 -29.05 32.48 21.46
N ALA A 221 -27.97 32.56 20.68
CA ALA A 221 -28.04 32.79 19.24
C ALA A 221 -28.72 31.62 18.52
N ALA A 222 -28.42 30.38 18.93
CA ALA A 222 -29.06 29.20 18.36
C ALA A 222 -30.57 29.17 18.62
N ARG A 223 -31.00 29.43 19.87
CA ARG A 223 -32.41 29.48 20.26
C ARG A 223 -33.19 30.59 19.57
N LYS A 224 -32.55 31.75 19.32
CA LYS A 224 -33.17 32.83 18.53
C LYS A 224 -33.47 32.37 17.11
N ILE A 225 -32.54 31.69 16.47
CA ILE A 225 -32.72 31.16 15.11
C ILE A 225 -33.75 30.04 15.09
N ASP A 226 -33.71 29.11 16.05
CA ASP A 226 -34.70 28.04 16.22
C ASP A 226 -36.13 28.60 16.39
N GLY A 227 -36.28 29.65 17.20
CA GLY A 227 -37.55 30.36 17.35
C GLY A 227 -38.05 31.00 16.05
N SER A 228 -37.17 31.66 15.29
CA SER A 228 -37.52 32.22 13.97
C SER A 228 -37.96 31.13 13.00
N ALA A 229 -37.22 30.02 12.96
CA ALA A 229 -37.50 28.89 12.08
C ALA A 229 -38.85 28.23 12.40
N LYS A 230 -39.13 27.93 13.68
CA LYS A 230 -40.40 27.31 14.13
C LYS A 230 -41.63 28.19 13.94
N ALA A 231 -41.45 29.52 13.88
CA ALA A 231 -42.53 30.47 13.63
C ALA A 231 -42.77 30.72 12.12
N SER A 232 -42.02 30.06 11.24
CA SER A 232 -42.05 30.25 9.78
C SER A 232 -42.46 28.98 9.04
N THR A 233 -42.63 29.10 7.72
CA THR A 233 -42.79 27.94 6.83
C THR A 233 -41.43 27.55 6.26
N PHE A 234 -41.29 26.26 5.95
CA PHE A 234 -40.12 25.73 5.26
C PHE A 234 -40.53 25.42 3.84
N ASP A 235 -39.96 26.14 2.88
CA ASP A 235 -40.33 26.00 1.48
C ASP A 235 -39.09 25.58 0.67
N VAL A 236 -39.25 24.60 -0.22
CA VAL A 236 -38.16 24.11 -1.06
C VAL A 236 -37.79 25.20 -2.07
N LYS A 237 -36.60 25.76 -1.92
CA LYS A 237 -36.09 26.82 -2.79
C LYS A 237 -35.50 26.27 -4.08
N GLU A 238 -34.73 25.19 -3.97
CA GLU A 238 -33.96 24.65 -5.09
C GLU A 238 -33.74 23.15 -4.93
N VAL A 239 -33.92 22.41 -6.01
CA VAL A 239 -33.56 20.99 -6.14
C VAL A 239 -32.49 20.89 -7.22
N VAL A 240 -31.26 20.53 -6.82
CA VAL A 240 -30.13 20.40 -7.74
C VAL A 240 -29.74 18.94 -7.85
N GLU A 241 -29.89 18.37 -9.04
CA GLU A 241 -29.38 17.05 -9.37
C GLU A 241 -28.19 17.15 -10.33
N ARG A 242 -27.10 16.46 -9.99
CA ARG A 242 -25.88 16.43 -10.81
C ARG A 242 -25.32 15.01 -10.86
N GLU A 243 -25.13 14.51 -12.07
CA GLU A 243 -24.37 13.29 -12.26
C GLU A 243 -22.88 13.57 -12.03
N GLY A 244 -22.26 12.70 -11.26
CA GLY A 244 -20.84 12.66 -10.98
C GLY A 244 -20.27 11.28 -11.26
N VAL A 245 -18.96 11.22 -11.42
CA VAL A 245 -18.22 9.97 -11.54
C VAL A 245 -17.22 9.83 -10.41
N ARG A 246 -17.14 8.63 -9.83
CA ARG A 246 -16.08 8.25 -8.92
C ARG A 246 -15.11 7.34 -9.66
N LYS A 247 -13.83 7.70 -9.64
CA LYS A 247 -12.78 6.94 -10.29
C LYS A 247 -12.18 5.93 -9.32
N PRO A 248 -11.77 4.74 -9.82
CA PRO A 248 -10.96 3.85 -9.01
C PRO A 248 -9.62 4.50 -8.71
N VAL A 249 -9.11 4.13 -7.57
CA VAL A 249 -7.81 4.56 -7.05
C VAL A 249 -6.72 3.62 -7.57
N ALA A 250 -5.47 4.10 -7.57
CA ALA A 250 -4.35 3.39 -8.17
C ALA A 250 -4.09 2.00 -7.53
N PRO A 251 -3.44 1.08 -8.26
CA PRO A 251 -2.95 -0.19 -7.71
C PRO A 251 -2.06 0.03 -6.49
N PHE A 252 -1.90 -1.02 -5.68
CA PHE A 252 -1.11 -0.87 -4.45
C PHE A 252 0.36 -0.64 -4.73
N ILE A 253 0.93 0.37 -4.08
CA ILE A 253 2.34 0.44 -3.71
C ILE A 253 2.50 0.04 -2.24
N THR A 254 3.74 -0.09 -1.76
CA THR A 254 4.04 -0.49 -0.38
C THR A 254 3.32 0.37 0.65
N SER A 255 3.32 1.70 0.48
CA SER A 255 2.74 2.62 1.46
C SER A 255 1.20 2.56 1.48
N THR A 256 0.55 2.39 0.32
CA THR A 256 -0.91 2.29 0.23
C THR A 256 -1.40 0.93 0.70
N LEU A 257 -0.66 -0.15 0.45
CA LEU A 257 -0.98 -1.48 0.98
C LEU A 257 -0.95 -1.47 2.50
N GLN A 258 0.11 -0.88 3.08
CA GLN A 258 0.25 -0.74 4.54
C GLN A 258 -0.89 0.07 5.16
N GLN A 259 -1.27 1.18 4.53
CA GLN A 259 -2.37 2.02 5.01
C GLN A 259 -3.70 1.27 4.98
N GLU A 260 -4.05 0.65 3.84
CA GLU A 260 -5.32 -0.05 3.72
C GLU A 260 -5.35 -1.30 4.60
N ALA A 261 -4.28 -2.11 4.65
CA ALA A 261 -4.21 -3.25 5.55
C ALA A 261 -4.33 -2.85 7.04
N SER A 262 -3.85 -1.66 7.42
CA SER A 262 -4.05 -1.14 8.78
C SER A 262 -5.48 -0.69 9.04
N ARG A 263 -6.12 0.01 8.09
CA ARG A 263 -7.48 0.54 8.24
C ARG A 263 -8.54 -0.56 8.25
N LYS A 264 -8.36 -1.51 7.35
CA LYS A 264 -9.29 -2.58 7.04
C LYS A 264 -9.01 -3.80 7.92
N LEU A 265 -7.86 -4.40 7.71
CA LEU A 265 -7.51 -5.69 8.33
C LEU A 265 -6.97 -5.56 9.76
N SER A 266 -6.82 -4.34 10.28
CA SER A 266 -6.17 -4.04 11.56
C SER A 266 -4.74 -4.61 11.66
N PHE A 267 -4.04 -4.76 10.53
CA PHE A 267 -2.67 -5.26 10.52
C PHE A 267 -1.69 -4.13 10.79
N SER A 268 -0.72 -4.39 11.67
CA SER A 268 0.44 -3.50 11.78
C SER A 268 1.24 -3.48 10.47
N VAL A 269 2.01 -2.42 10.24
CA VAL A 269 2.92 -2.32 9.09
C VAL A 269 3.88 -3.51 9.01
N ALA A 270 4.44 -3.95 10.15
CA ALA A 270 5.36 -5.08 10.20
C ALA A 270 4.67 -6.40 9.85
N GLN A 271 3.45 -6.60 10.36
CA GLN A 271 2.64 -7.79 10.04
C GLN A 271 2.26 -7.82 8.57
N THR A 272 1.83 -6.70 8.00
CA THR A 272 1.49 -6.55 6.57
C THR A 272 2.67 -6.96 5.69
N MET A 273 3.87 -6.42 5.96
CA MET A 273 5.06 -6.74 5.16
C MET A 273 5.50 -8.20 5.30
N ARG A 274 5.37 -8.79 6.49
CA ARG A 274 5.66 -10.22 6.70
C ARG A 274 4.71 -11.12 5.89
N ILE A 275 3.42 -10.83 5.91
CA ILE A 275 2.42 -11.61 5.16
C ILE A 275 2.63 -11.40 3.65
N ALA A 276 2.88 -10.17 3.20
CA ALA A 276 3.18 -9.89 1.80
C ALA A 276 4.44 -10.63 1.31
N GLN A 277 5.51 -10.70 2.12
CA GLN A 277 6.69 -11.52 1.82
C GLN A 277 6.30 -13.00 1.63
N GLN A 278 5.49 -13.56 2.53
CA GLN A 278 5.04 -14.95 2.43
C GLN A 278 4.20 -15.19 1.17
N LEU A 279 3.35 -14.24 0.79
CA LEU A 279 2.55 -14.30 -0.43
C LEU A 279 3.44 -14.24 -1.68
N TYR A 280 4.44 -13.36 -1.70
CA TYR A 280 5.40 -13.23 -2.79
C TYR A 280 6.30 -14.47 -2.93
N GLU A 281 6.80 -15.03 -1.82
CA GLU A 281 7.74 -16.16 -1.84
C GLU A 281 7.07 -17.53 -2.07
N GLY A 282 5.75 -17.61 -2.01
CA GLY A 282 5.03 -18.89 -2.15
C GLY A 282 5.00 -19.73 -0.87
N ASN A 283 4.90 -19.11 0.31
CA ASN A 283 4.87 -19.84 1.59
C ASN A 283 3.47 -20.40 1.91
N PHE A 284 2.99 -21.30 1.04
CA PHE A 284 1.71 -22.02 1.09
C PHE A 284 1.76 -23.19 0.09
N GLU A 285 0.77 -24.09 0.14
CA GLU A 285 0.68 -25.24 -0.75
C GLU A 285 -0.69 -25.25 -1.46
N ILE A 286 -0.71 -24.94 -2.76
CA ILE A 286 -1.91 -24.95 -3.60
C ILE A 286 -1.74 -26.06 -4.65
N PRO A 287 -2.62 -27.08 -4.70
CA PRO A 287 -2.52 -28.15 -5.69
C PRO A 287 -2.50 -27.62 -7.13
N GLY A 288 -1.48 -28.02 -7.90
CA GLY A 288 -1.33 -27.60 -9.29
C GLY A 288 -0.93 -26.13 -9.49
N TYR A 289 -0.51 -25.43 -8.44
CA TYR A 289 0.06 -24.09 -8.52
C TYR A 289 1.39 -24.03 -7.77
N GLU A 290 2.41 -23.57 -8.48
CA GLU A 290 3.73 -23.32 -7.94
C GLU A 290 4.04 -21.85 -8.19
N GLY A 291 4.45 -21.12 -7.15
CA GLY A 291 4.80 -19.70 -7.26
C GLY A 291 4.31 -18.82 -6.13
N GLY A 292 4.67 -17.54 -6.22
CA GLY A 292 4.11 -16.47 -5.38
C GLY A 292 2.71 -16.09 -5.83
N LEU A 293 1.83 -15.67 -4.91
CA LEU A 293 0.49 -15.17 -5.24
C LEU A 293 0.49 -13.69 -5.61
N ILE A 294 1.51 -12.92 -5.21
CA ILE A 294 1.62 -11.48 -5.52
C ILE A 294 2.99 -11.14 -6.09
N THR A 295 3.07 -10.01 -6.78
CA THR A 295 4.33 -9.36 -7.19
C THR A 295 5.10 -8.80 -5.98
N TYR A 296 6.32 -8.35 -6.23
CA TYR A 296 7.22 -7.82 -5.22
C TYR A 296 6.60 -6.66 -4.42
N MET A 297 6.55 -6.82 -3.10
CA MET A 297 5.80 -5.93 -2.20
C MET A 297 6.56 -4.66 -1.77
N ARG A 298 7.80 -4.46 -2.22
CA ARG A 298 8.60 -3.25 -1.98
C ARG A 298 8.74 -2.45 -3.27
N THR A 299 7.71 -1.67 -3.57
CA THR A 299 7.57 -0.93 -4.81
C THR A 299 6.90 0.41 -4.52
N ASP A 300 7.32 1.44 -5.25
CA ASP A 300 6.67 2.75 -5.36
C ASP A 300 5.98 2.95 -6.72
N SER A 301 5.96 1.91 -7.57
CA SER A 301 5.34 1.93 -8.89
C SER A 301 3.88 1.51 -8.84
N VAL A 302 3.02 2.25 -9.55
CA VAL A 302 1.60 1.91 -9.76
C VAL A 302 1.36 1.23 -11.11
N ASN A 303 2.42 0.86 -11.82
CA ASN A 303 2.36 0.26 -13.15
C ASN A 303 1.81 -1.19 -13.10
N LEU A 304 1.05 -1.57 -14.11
CA LEU A 304 0.62 -2.95 -14.35
C LEU A 304 1.11 -3.36 -15.75
N SER A 305 1.71 -4.55 -15.87
CA SER A 305 2.08 -5.12 -17.16
C SER A 305 0.86 -5.31 -18.08
N ASP A 306 1.12 -5.34 -19.39
CA ASP A 306 0.07 -5.61 -20.39
C ASP A 306 -0.58 -6.99 -20.18
N GLU A 307 0.16 -7.96 -19.65
CA GLU A 307 -0.39 -9.26 -19.23
C GLU A 307 -1.40 -9.09 -18.09
N ALA A 308 -1.02 -8.39 -17.01
CA ALA A 308 -1.92 -8.15 -15.88
C ALA A 308 -3.18 -7.36 -16.29
N LEU A 309 -3.04 -6.38 -17.21
CA LEU A 309 -4.17 -5.64 -17.76
C LEU A 309 -5.11 -6.54 -18.55
N THR A 310 -4.56 -7.47 -19.34
CA THR A 310 -5.34 -8.45 -20.11
C THR A 310 -6.07 -9.42 -19.20
N GLN A 311 -5.38 -9.99 -18.20
CA GLN A 311 -5.99 -10.89 -17.23
C GLN A 311 -7.09 -10.18 -16.42
N ALA A 312 -6.87 -8.93 -16.00
CA ALA A 312 -7.89 -8.15 -15.30
C ALA A 312 -9.15 -7.98 -16.16
N ASN A 313 -9.02 -7.64 -17.45
CA ASN A 313 -10.16 -7.52 -18.35
C ASN A 313 -10.94 -8.84 -18.48
N GLN A 314 -10.23 -9.96 -18.63
CA GLN A 314 -10.85 -11.28 -18.73
C GLN A 314 -11.62 -11.65 -17.45
N VAL A 315 -10.99 -11.50 -16.30
CA VAL A 315 -11.61 -11.80 -15.00
C VAL A 315 -12.82 -10.89 -14.76
N ILE A 316 -12.74 -9.60 -15.08
CA ILE A 316 -13.87 -8.68 -14.90
C ILE A 316 -15.06 -9.11 -15.75
N LYS A 317 -14.83 -9.44 -17.03
CA LYS A 317 -15.91 -9.88 -17.93
C LYS A 317 -16.56 -11.18 -17.48
N GLN A 318 -15.75 -12.13 -17.02
CA GLN A 318 -16.24 -13.43 -16.55
C GLN A 318 -17.05 -13.31 -15.24
N GLU A 319 -16.59 -12.50 -14.29
CA GLU A 319 -17.19 -12.44 -12.95
C GLU A 319 -18.28 -11.37 -12.81
N TYR A 320 -18.13 -10.24 -13.51
CA TYR A 320 -18.98 -9.07 -13.31
C TYR A 320 -19.76 -8.65 -14.56
N GLY A 321 -19.34 -9.09 -15.75
CA GLY A 321 -19.97 -8.75 -17.02
C GLY A 321 -19.24 -7.66 -17.81
N ASP A 322 -19.53 -7.59 -19.11
CA ASP A 322 -18.86 -6.65 -20.04
C ASP A 322 -19.06 -5.18 -19.67
N GLU A 323 -20.20 -4.81 -19.08
CA GLU A 323 -20.47 -3.43 -18.65
C GLU A 323 -19.56 -2.93 -17.51
N TYR A 324 -18.90 -3.83 -16.78
CA TYR A 324 -17.98 -3.47 -15.71
C TYR A 324 -16.52 -3.41 -16.17
N ALA A 325 -16.21 -3.92 -17.36
CA ALA A 325 -14.85 -3.92 -17.90
C ALA A 325 -14.58 -2.64 -18.69
N VAL A 326 -13.43 -1.99 -18.42
CA VAL A 326 -13.04 -0.81 -19.20
C VAL A 326 -12.82 -1.16 -20.68
N LYS A 327 -13.28 -0.27 -21.58
CA LYS A 327 -13.05 -0.41 -23.03
C LYS A 327 -11.58 -0.33 -23.41
N SER A 328 -10.80 0.44 -22.66
CA SER A 328 -9.36 0.61 -22.83
C SER A 328 -8.67 0.55 -21.46
N PRO A 329 -7.55 -0.19 -21.31
CA PRO A 329 -6.87 -0.31 -20.03
C PRO A 329 -6.51 1.04 -19.40
N ARG A 330 -6.77 1.19 -18.10
CA ARG A 330 -6.35 2.39 -17.36
C ARG A 330 -4.88 2.27 -16.98
N LYS A 331 -4.08 3.25 -17.42
CA LYS A 331 -2.68 3.39 -17.00
C LYS A 331 -2.57 4.46 -15.91
N PHE A 332 -2.00 4.08 -14.77
CA PHE A 332 -1.71 4.99 -13.67
C PHE A 332 -0.26 5.47 -13.78
N LYS A 333 -0.01 6.73 -13.43
CA LYS A 333 1.34 7.31 -13.47
C LYS A 333 1.91 7.40 -12.06
N THR A 334 3.16 6.96 -11.90
CA THR A 334 3.91 7.10 -10.66
C THR A 334 4.29 8.57 -10.46
N SER A 335 3.99 9.13 -9.29
CA SER A 335 4.26 10.54 -8.97
C SER A 335 5.65 10.80 -8.36
N ALA A 336 6.40 9.73 -8.03
CA ALA A 336 7.70 9.84 -7.37
C ALA A 336 8.82 10.20 -8.37
N LYS A 337 9.55 11.29 -8.10
CA LYS A 337 10.75 11.66 -8.86
C LYS A 337 11.85 10.61 -8.61
N GLY A 338 12.24 9.88 -9.65
CA GLY A 338 13.30 8.87 -9.59
C GLY A 338 12.83 7.44 -9.32
N ALA A 339 11.52 7.17 -9.35
CA ALA A 339 11.02 5.80 -9.36
C ALA A 339 11.57 5.06 -10.59
N GLN A 340 12.09 3.85 -10.38
CA GLN A 340 12.43 2.96 -11.48
C GLN A 340 11.10 2.48 -12.10
N GLU A 341 10.70 3.09 -13.22
CA GLU A 341 9.48 2.74 -13.96
C GLU A 341 9.43 1.26 -14.42
N ALA A 342 10.55 0.53 -14.27
CA ALA A 342 10.63 -0.90 -14.53
C ALA A 342 9.85 -1.76 -13.51
N HIS A 343 9.55 -1.26 -12.32
CA HIS A 343 8.87 -2.05 -11.30
C HIS A 343 7.35 -2.05 -11.52
N GLU A 344 6.70 -3.15 -11.14
CA GLU A 344 5.23 -3.23 -11.10
C GLU A 344 4.67 -2.83 -9.73
N ALA A 345 3.38 -2.53 -9.73
CA ALA A 345 2.56 -2.44 -8.53
C ALA A 345 2.47 -3.79 -7.81
N ILE A 346 2.04 -3.74 -6.56
CA ILE A 346 1.65 -4.92 -5.78
C ILE A 346 0.29 -5.41 -6.30
N ARG A 347 0.32 -6.47 -7.09
CA ARG A 347 -0.83 -7.11 -7.75
C ARG A 347 -0.75 -8.63 -7.59
N PRO A 348 -1.83 -9.39 -7.85
CA PRO A 348 -1.72 -10.84 -8.01
C PRO A 348 -0.74 -11.20 -9.13
N ALA A 349 0.07 -12.23 -8.93
CA ALA A 349 0.95 -12.77 -9.97
C ALA A 349 0.13 -13.38 -11.13
N ASP A 350 -1.00 -14.01 -10.78
CA ASP A 350 -2.01 -14.53 -11.70
C ASP A 350 -3.39 -14.10 -11.19
N LEU A 351 -4.06 -13.22 -11.95
CA LEU A 351 -5.38 -12.69 -11.58
C LEU A 351 -6.50 -13.72 -11.72
N SER A 352 -6.29 -14.80 -12.50
CA SER A 352 -7.26 -15.88 -12.63
C SER A 352 -7.40 -16.71 -11.34
N ARG A 353 -6.42 -16.62 -10.44
CA ARG A 353 -6.48 -17.22 -9.09
C ARG A 353 -7.37 -16.36 -8.20
N LYS A 354 -8.64 -16.71 -8.10
CA LYS A 354 -9.56 -15.93 -7.27
C LYS A 354 -9.25 -16.20 -5.79
N PRO A 355 -9.46 -15.22 -4.90
CA PRO A 355 -9.28 -15.43 -3.46
C PRO A 355 -10.05 -16.63 -2.93
N GLY A 356 -11.28 -16.86 -3.44
CA GLY A 356 -12.10 -18.02 -3.08
C GLY A 356 -11.45 -19.38 -3.38
N ASP A 357 -10.72 -19.49 -4.49
CA ASP A 357 -10.10 -20.74 -4.95
C ASP A 357 -8.89 -21.13 -4.09
N VAL A 358 -8.18 -20.14 -3.56
CA VAL A 358 -6.95 -20.35 -2.79
C VAL A 358 -7.17 -20.28 -1.27
N LYS A 359 -8.38 -19.88 -0.82
CA LYS A 359 -8.70 -19.61 0.59
C LYS A 359 -8.31 -20.76 1.54
N ASN A 360 -8.58 -22.00 1.15
CA ASN A 360 -8.33 -23.18 1.99
C ASN A 360 -6.86 -23.57 2.10
N HIS A 361 -6.00 -22.94 1.30
CA HIS A 361 -4.55 -23.19 1.25
C HIS A 361 -3.75 -22.08 1.94
N LEU A 362 -4.43 -21.05 2.43
CA LEU A 362 -3.84 -19.88 3.05
C LEU A 362 -4.23 -19.80 4.52
N THR A 363 -3.33 -19.26 5.34
CA THR A 363 -3.73 -18.78 6.67
C THR A 363 -4.77 -17.66 6.52
N ALA A 364 -5.63 -17.48 7.52
CA ALA A 364 -6.64 -16.41 7.50
C ALA A 364 -6.05 -15.02 7.22
N GLN A 365 -4.81 -14.76 7.67
CA GLN A 365 -4.12 -13.49 7.46
C GLN A 365 -3.58 -13.36 6.03
N GLN A 366 -3.03 -14.44 5.45
CA GLN A 366 -2.61 -14.47 4.05
C GLN A 366 -3.80 -14.29 3.12
N PHE A 367 -4.91 -15.00 3.36
CA PHE A 367 -6.13 -14.86 2.58
C PHE A 367 -6.65 -13.42 2.60
N LYS A 368 -6.76 -12.80 3.78
CA LYS A 368 -7.23 -11.40 3.90
C LYS A 368 -6.37 -10.42 3.12
N LEU A 369 -5.05 -10.54 3.19
CA LEU A 369 -4.15 -9.64 2.47
C LEU A 369 -4.18 -9.90 0.96
N TYR A 370 -4.25 -11.16 0.54
CA TYR A 370 -4.37 -11.52 -0.87
C TYR A 370 -5.68 -11.03 -1.48
N ASP A 371 -6.82 -11.25 -0.80
CA ASP A 371 -8.13 -10.75 -1.19
C ASP A 371 -8.12 -9.22 -1.36
N LEU A 372 -7.51 -8.50 -0.41
CA LEU A 372 -7.36 -7.06 -0.50
C LEU A 372 -6.57 -6.62 -1.74
N VAL A 373 -5.42 -7.27 -2.01
CA VAL A 373 -4.58 -6.99 -3.19
C VAL A 373 -5.31 -7.31 -4.50
N TRP A 374 -6.00 -8.44 -4.55
CA TRP A 374 -6.76 -8.90 -5.72
C TRP A 374 -7.91 -7.94 -6.04
N LYS A 375 -8.74 -7.59 -5.05
CA LYS A 375 -9.85 -6.65 -5.20
C LYS A 375 -9.39 -5.26 -5.63
N ARG A 376 -8.31 -4.74 -5.02
CA ARG A 376 -7.74 -3.43 -5.41
C ARG A 376 -7.27 -3.44 -6.85
N THR A 377 -6.61 -4.52 -7.29
CA THR A 377 -6.09 -4.63 -8.66
C THR A 377 -7.23 -4.66 -9.67
N LEU A 378 -8.25 -5.49 -9.48
CA LEU A 378 -9.41 -5.53 -10.38
C LEU A 378 -10.14 -4.20 -10.45
N ALA A 379 -10.42 -3.58 -9.30
CA ALA A 379 -11.10 -2.30 -9.23
C ALA A 379 -10.43 -1.22 -10.09
N THR A 380 -9.10 -1.27 -10.24
CA THR A 380 -8.36 -0.29 -11.08
C THR A 380 -8.69 -0.40 -12.57
N GLN A 381 -9.16 -1.57 -13.02
CA GLN A 381 -9.53 -1.85 -14.41
C GLN A 381 -11.04 -2.03 -14.62
N MET A 382 -11.85 -1.73 -13.60
CA MET A 382 -13.31 -1.67 -13.73
C MET A 382 -13.79 -0.28 -14.16
N GLU A 383 -15.01 -0.21 -14.70
CA GLU A 383 -15.68 1.04 -15.08
C GLU A 383 -15.90 1.98 -13.86
N GLU A 384 -16.02 3.28 -14.14
CA GLU A 384 -16.24 4.30 -13.10
C GLU A 384 -17.61 4.12 -12.45
N ALA A 385 -17.71 4.41 -11.16
CA ALA A 385 -19.01 4.47 -10.52
C ALA A 385 -19.72 5.77 -10.96
N LYS A 386 -20.97 5.67 -11.39
CA LYS A 386 -21.83 6.82 -11.72
C LYS A 386 -22.72 7.10 -10.53
N ILE A 387 -22.70 8.34 -10.06
CA ILE A 387 -23.41 8.76 -8.84
C ILE A 387 -24.28 9.96 -9.20
N LEU A 388 -25.54 9.94 -8.78
CA LEU A 388 -26.42 11.10 -8.82
C LEU A 388 -26.31 11.82 -7.48
N HIS A 389 -25.83 13.06 -7.48
CA HIS A 389 -25.82 13.91 -6.31
C HIS A 389 -27.07 14.80 -6.30
N THR A 390 -27.82 14.76 -5.21
CA THR A 390 -29.00 15.61 -5.01
C THR A 390 -28.71 16.60 -3.89
N THR A 391 -28.92 17.89 -4.12
CA THR A 391 -28.86 18.92 -3.07
C THR A 391 -30.22 19.60 -3.00
N LEU A 392 -30.84 19.54 -1.82
CA LEU A 392 -32.07 20.28 -1.52
C LEU A 392 -31.70 21.52 -0.72
N LYS A 393 -32.19 22.67 -1.15
CA LYS A 393 -32.12 23.91 -0.40
C LYS A 393 -33.52 24.31 0.03
N ILE A 394 -33.67 24.57 1.31
CA ILE A 394 -34.94 24.90 1.94
C ILE A 394 -34.79 26.27 2.59
N GLU A 395 -35.68 27.19 2.24
CA GLU A 395 -35.73 28.52 2.87
C GLU A 395 -36.74 28.54 4.00
N ALA A 396 -36.41 29.28 5.05
CA ALA A 396 -37.23 29.48 6.23
C ALA A 396 -36.93 30.85 6.86
N GLY A 397 -37.67 31.20 7.91
CA GLY A 397 -37.65 32.52 8.52
C GLY A 397 -38.67 33.47 7.88
N LYS A 398 -39.03 34.53 8.61
CA LYS A 398 -40.10 35.45 8.21
C LYS A 398 -39.78 36.18 6.90
N ASP A 399 -38.51 36.47 6.67
CA ASP A 399 -38.00 37.19 5.51
C ASP A 399 -37.18 36.25 4.59
N HIS A 400 -37.40 34.93 4.70
CA HIS A 400 -36.61 33.88 4.04
C HIS A 400 -35.10 34.01 4.30
N GLU A 401 -34.73 34.47 5.50
CA GLU A 401 -33.36 34.75 5.88
C GLU A 401 -32.55 33.49 6.24
N LEU A 402 -33.22 32.36 6.48
CA LEU A 402 -32.60 31.08 6.84
C LEU A 402 -32.53 30.15 5.63
N LEU A 403 -31.36 29.59 5.38
CA LEU A 403 -31.17 28.60 4.33
C LEU A 403 -30.66 27.28 4.92
N PHE A 404 -31.52 26.28 4.90
CA PHE A 404 -31.19 24.90 5.22
C PHE A 404 -30.76 24.17 3.94
N GLU A 405 -29.81 23.25 4.09
CA GLU A 405 -29.31 22.42 3.00
C GLU A 405 -29.23 20.97 3.46
N THR A 406 -29.62 20.06 2.58
CA THR A 406 -29.34 18.64 2.75
C THR A 406 -28.80 18.07 1.45
N LYS A 407 -27.91 17.07 1.57
CA LYS A 407 -27.25 16.43 0.43
C LYS A 407 -27.51 14.95 0.47
N GLY A 408 -27.94 14.45 -0.66
CA GLY A 408 -28.11 13.06 -0.96
C GLY A 408 -27.17 12.62 -2.06
N GLN A 409 -26.98 11.32 -2.14
CA GLN A 409 -26.40 10.70 -3.30
C GLN A 409 -27.06 9.35 -3.54
N ARG A 410 -27.14 8.96 -4.80
CA ARG A 410 -27.61 7.65 -5.23
C ARG A 410 -26.65 7.08 -6.26
N ILE A 411 -26.21 5.85 -6.07
CA ILE A 411 -25.40 5.14 -7.06
C ILE A 411 -26.29 4.75 -8.25
N LEU A 412 -26.01 5.32 -9.42
CA LEU A 412 -26.68 4.97 -10.68
C LEU A 412 -26.03 3.73 -11.31
N PHE A 413 -24.71 3.60 -11.16
CA PHE A 413 -23.95 2.43 -11.59
C PHE A 413 -22.75 2.24 -10.65
N PRO A 414 -22.60 1.10 -9.97
CA PRO A 414 -21.57 0.94 -8.95
C PRO A 414 -20.14 0.85 -9.53
N GLY A 415 -19.98 0.40 -10.78
CA GLY A 415 -18.66 0.23 -11.40
C GLY A 415 -17.70 -0.55 -10.49
N PHE A 416 -16.50 -0.01 -10.28
CA PHE A 416 -15.48 -0.59 -9.40
C PHE A 416 -15.89 -0.75 -7.92
N LEU A 417 -16.89 0.00 -7.43
CA LEU A 417 -17.32 -0.05 -6.02
C LEU A 417 -17.92 -1.42 -5.67
N LYS A 418 -18.38 -2.19 -6.66
CA LYS A 418 -18.85 -3.57 -6.50
C LYS A 418 -17.79 -4.52 -5.94
N VAL A 419 -16.51 -4.16 -6.07
CA VAL A 419 -15.37 -5.01 -5.67
C VAL A 419 -14.52 -4.36 -4.60
N TYR A 420 -14.45 -3.02 -4.57
CA TYR A 420 -13.55 -2.32 -3.67
C TYR A 420 -14.03 -0.92 -3.28
N THR A 421 -14.12 -0.68 -1.97
CA THR A 421 -14.37 0.63 -1.36
C THR A 421 -13.22 0.99 -0.40
N GLU A 422 -12.57 2.14 -0.54
CA GLU A 422 -11.49 2.55 0.38
C GLU A 422 -11.99 2.70 1.82
N GLY A 423 -11.20 2.20 2.78
CA GLY A 423 -11.54 2.29 4.20
C GLY A 423 -12.66 1.37 4.71
N SER A 424 -13.32 0.58 3.85
CA SER A 424 -14.28 -0.47 4.27
C SER A 424 -13.87 -1.87 3.84
N ASP A 425 -14.10 -2.87 4.69
CA ASP A 425 -13.86 -4.28 4.42
C ASP A 425 -15.02 -5.02 3.77
N ASP A 426 -16.21 -4.42 3.82
CA ASP A 426 -17.42 -4.95 3.20
C ASP A 426 -17.88 -3.94 2.14
N PRO A 427 -17.59 -4.22 0.85
CA PRO A 427 -18.03 -3.36 -0.24
C PRO A 427 -19.55 -3.26 -0.34
N ASP A 428 -20.28 -4.34 -0.08
CA ASP A 428 -21.74 -4.36 -0.19
C ASP A 428 -22.37 -3.53 0.93
N ALA A 429 -21.94 -3.72 2.18
CA ALA A 429 -22.38 -2.86 3.28
C ALA A 429 -21.96 -1.39 3.08
N ALA A 430 -20.78 -1.15 2.52
CA ALA A 430 -20.32 0.21 2.22
C ALA A 430 -21.01 0.87 1.02
N LEU A 431 -21.59 0.08 0.11
CA LEU A 431 -22.43 0.58 -0.97
C LEU A 431 -23.78 1.03 -0.41
N ASP A 432 -24.37 0.22 0.47
CA ASP A 432 -25.63 0.55 1.15
C ASP A 432 -25.48 1.80 2.04
N ASP A 433 -24.36 1.93 2.77
CA ASP A 433 -24.05 3.12 3.58
C ASP A 433 -23.71 4.36 2.74
N GLN A 434 -23.40 4.19 1.45
CA GLN A 434 -23.08 5.32 0.57
C GLN A 434 -24.32 6.01 0.02
N ASP A 435 -25.44 5.30 -0.13
CA ASP A 435 -26.68 5.87 -0.63
C ASP A 435 -27.40 6.67 0.46
N VAL A 436 -27.40 7.99 0.29
CA VAL A 436 -28.25 8.91 1.06
C VAL A 436 -29.35 9.37 0.12
N ILE A 437 -30.40 8.56 -0.01
CA ILE A 437 -31.50 8.86 -0.92
C ILE A 437 -32.41 9.88 -0.26
N LEU A 438 -32.41 11.10 -0.80
CA LEU A 438 -33.34 12.12 -0.39
C LEU A 438 -34.73 11.87 -1.00
N PRO A 439 -35.82 12.23 -0.31
CA PRO A 439 -37.16 12.10 -0.85
C PRO A 439 -37.34 13.03 -2.05
N LYS A 440 -38.27 12.65 -2.93
CA LYS A 440 -38.68 13.52 -4.03
C LYS A 440 -39.47 14.70 -3.47
N VAL A 441 -39.00 15.90 -3.79
CA VAL A 441 -39.67 17.15 -3.46
C VAL A 441 -39.65 18.08 -4.66
N GLU A 442 -40.61 19.01 -4.73
CA GLU A 442 -40.72 19.98 -5.81
C GLU A 442 -40.34 21.38 -5.33
N VAL A 443 -39.81 22.22 -6.23
CA VAL A 443 -39.56 23.63 -5.92
C VAL A 443 -40.87 24.33 -5.55
N GLY A 444 -40.87 25.05 -4.44
CA GLY A 444 -42.05 25.67 -3.85
C GLY A 444 -42.86 24.75 -2.93
N GLN A 445 -42.50 23.47 -2.80
CA GLN A 445 -43.16 22.56 -1.87
C GLN A 445 -42.91 23.02 -0.42
N ARG A 446 -43.99 23.09 0.35
CA ARG A 446 -43.92 23.31 1.79
C ARG A 446 -43.63 22.01 2.53
N LEU A 447 -42.70 22.08 3.48
CA LEU A 447 -42.26 20.95 4.29
C LEU A 447 -42.69 21.14 5.75
N PRO A 448 -43.42 20.18 6.33
CA PRO A 448 -43.71 20.17 7.76
C PRO A 448 -42.48 19.69 8.55
N LEU A 449 -42.22 20.32 9.70
CA LEU A 449 -41.28 19.82 10.70
C LEU A 449 -41.79 18.52 11.36
#